data_AF-A0A924GFJ1-F1
#
_entry.id   AF-A0A924GFJ1-F1
#
_cell.length_a   1.000
_cell.length_b   1.000
_cell.length_c   1.000
_cell.angle_alpha   90.00
_cell.angle_beta   90.00
_cell.angle_gamma   90.00
#
_symmetry.space_group_name_H-M   'P 1'
#
loop_
_entity.id
_entity.type
_entity.pdbx_description
1 polymer ?
#
loop_
_entity_poly.entity_id
_entity_poly.type
_entity_poly.pdbx_seq_one_letter_code
_entity_poly.pdbx_strand_id
1 'polypeptide(L)' 'RDRFDDVIAMCSILVGETPVGAREPAEVALKPGDTIEFLPPFAGGST' A
#
# COMPACT_ATOMS: atom_id res chain seq x y z
N ARG A 1 -11.54 -1.22 17.26
CA ARG A 1 -11.04 -1.15 15.88
C ARG A 1 -10.01 -0.04 15.88
N ASP A 2 -8.76 -0.39 15.66
CA ASP A 2 -7.66 0.56 15.75
C ASP A 2 -7.73 1.51 14.55
N ARG A 3 -7.59 2.82 14.81
CA ARG A 3 -7.58 3.85 13.77
C ARG A 3 -6.51 3.61 12.70
N PHE A 4 -5.48 2.86 13.05
CA PHE A 4 -4.40 2.48 12.15
C PHE A 4 -4.89 1.59 11.01
N ASP A 5 -5.68 0.55 11.30
CA ASP A 5 -6.21 -0.37 10.28
C ASP A 5 -7.06 0.38 9.25
N ASP A 6 -7.87 1.35 9.73
CA ASP A 6 -8.68 2.20 8.87
C ASP A 6 -7.85 3.09 7.95
N VAL A 7 -6.72 3.59 8.43
CA VAL A 7 -5.81 4.43 7.64
C VAL A 7 -5.10 3.58 6.59
N ILE A 8 -4.59 2.40 6.96
CA ILE A 8 -3.91 1.50 6.03
C ILE A 8 -4.87 1.02 4.93
N ALA A 9 -6.12 0.75 5.25
CA ALA A 9 -7.14 0.34 4.27
C ALA A 9 -7.48 1.42 3.22
N MET A 10 -7.19 2.69 3.49
CA MET A 10 -7.40 3.80 2.54
C MET A 10 -6.18 4.11 1.67
N CYS A 11 -5.01 3.56 1.99
CA CYS A 11 -3.78 3.80 1.23
C CYS A 11 -3.70 2.89 -0.01
N SER A 12 -3.14 3.43 -1.09
CA SER A 12 -2.62 2.62 -2.19
C SER A 12 -1.34 1.93 -1.73
N ILE A 13 -1.25 0.61 -1.91
CA ILE A 13 -0.11 -0.20 -1.47
C ILE A 13 0.76 -0.55 -2.67
N LEU A 14 2.07 -0.29 -2.56
CA LEU A 14 3.07 -0.64 -3.55
C LEU A 14 4.12 -1.55 -2.92
N VAL A 15 4.66 -2.47 -3.72
CA VAL A 15 5.86 -3.25 -3.39
C VAL A 15 6.96 -2.78 -4.33
N GLY A 16 7.95 -2.08 -3.78
CA GLY A 16 8.82 -1.20 -4.57
C GLY A 16 7.98 -0.21 -5.37
N GLU A 17 8.19 -0.17 -6.69
CA GLU A 17 7.44 0.73 -7.59
C GLU A 17 6.17 0.10 -8.18
N THR A 18 5.84 -1.15 -7.81
CA THR A 18 4.71 -1.89 -8.40
C THR A 18 3.46 -1.78 -7.52
N PRO A 19 2.34 -1.21 -8.02
CA PRO A 19 1.07 -1.23 -7.32
C PRO A 19 0.51 -2.64 -7.13
N VAL A 20 0.11 -2.95 -5.91
CA VAL A 20 -0.55 -4.22 -5.56
C VAL A 20 -1.96 -4.30 -6.17
N GLY A 21 -2.65 -3.16 -6.26
CA GLY A 21 -3.99 -3.06 -6.82
C GLY A 21 -5.04 -3.74 -5.95
N ALA A 22 -5.99 -4.47 -6.57
CA ALA A 22 -7.10 -5.15 -5.89
C ALA A 22 -6.76 -6.57 -5.39
N ARG A 23 -5.48 -6.98 -5.36
CA ARG A 23 -5.07 -8.29 -4.86
C ARG A 23 -5.28 -8.38 -3.35
N GLU A 24 -5.61 -9.57 -2.85
CA GLU A 24 -5.69 -9.80 -1.42
C GLU A 24 -4.28 -9.62 -0.80
N PRO A 25 -4.11 -8.83 0.27
CA PRO A 25 -2.79 -8.59 0.88
C PRO A 25 -2.07 -9.88 1.30
N ALA A 26 -2.82 -10.90 1.70
CA ALA A 26 -2.28 -12.20 2.09
C ALA A 26 -1.67 -12.99 0.93
N GLU A 27 -2.03 -12.67 -0.32
CA GLU A 27 -1.55 -13.34 -1.53
C GLU A 27 -0.34 -12.61 -2.16
N VAL A 28 0.07 -11.47 -1.61
CA VAL A 28 1.20 -10.70 -2.13
C VAL A 28 2.51 -11.35 -1.71
N ALA A 29 3.17 -12.02 -2.66
CA ALA A 29 4.49 -12.60 -2.44
C ALA A 29 5.55 -11.51 -2.28
N LEU A 30 6.24 -11.52 -1.14
CA LEU A 30 7.34 -10.61 -0.82
C LEU A 30 8.67 -11.36 -0.82
N LYS A 31 9.72 -10.67 -1.20
CA LYS A 31 11.10 -11.15 -1.11
C LYS A 31 11.87 -10.38 -0.04
N PRO A 32 12.90 -10.98 0.57
CA PRO A 32 13.78 -10.25 1.46
C PRO A 32 14.38 -9.01 0.77
N GLY A 33 14.26 -7.86 1.42
CA GLY A 33 14.71 -6.57 0.88
C GLY A 33 13.64 -5.78 0.14
N ASP A 34 12.44 -6.33 -0.05
CA ASP A 34 11.32 -5.57 -0.63
C ASP A 34 10.90 -4.43 0.32
N THR A 35 10.56 -3.29 -0.27
CA THR A 35 10.01 -2.13 0.43
C THR A 35 8.51 -2.06 0.17
N ILE A 36 7.72 -1.86 1.22
CA ILE A 36 6.27 -1.65 1.09
C ILE A 36 5.95 -0.18 1.33
N GLU A 37 5.33 0.44 0.35
CA GLU A 37 4.93 1.84 0.40
C GLU A 37 3.42 1.96 0.53
N PHE A 38 2.98 2.79 1.46
CA PHE A 38 1.59 3.14 1.67
C PHE A 38 1.40 4.58 1.24
N LEU A 39 0.72 4.78 0.11
CA LEU A 39 0.45 6.11 -0.45
C LEU A 39 -1.00 6.49 -0.16
N PRO A 40 -1.23 7.43 0.76
CA PRO A 40 -2.58 7.94 0.99
C PRO A 40 -3.11 8.65 -0.27
N PRO A 41 -4.43 8.76 -0.43
CA PRO A 41 -5.05 9.33 -1.65
C PRO A 41 -4.67 10.80 -1.93
N PHE A 42 -4.14 11.52 -0.94
CA PHE A 42 -3.67 12.90 -1.07
C PHE A 42 -2.19 13.03 -1.49
N ALA A 43 -1.45 11.94 -1.62
CA ALA A 43 -0.04 11.96 -2.03
C ALA A 43 0.17 12.16 -3.54
N GLY A 44 -0.89 12.04 -4.36
CA GLY A 44 -0.87 12.38 -5.78
C GLY A 44 -1.02 13.89 -5.99
N GLY A 45 0.05 14.64 -5.76
CA GLY A 45 0.06 16.09 -6.01
C GLY A 45 -0.29 16.40 -7.47
N SER A 46 -1.37 17.14 -7.70
CA SER A 46 -1.62 17.77 -9.00
C SER A 46 -0.70 18.98 -9.12
N THR A 47 0.28 18.91 -10.02
CA THR A 47 0.94 20.06 -10.64
C THR A 47 1.43 19.65 -12.02
#